data_AF-A0A357HGA5-F1
#
_entry.id   AF-A0A357HGA5-F1
#
_cell.length_a   1.000
_cell.length_b   1.000
_cell.length_c   1.000
_cell.angle_alpha   90.00
_cell.angle_beta   90.00
_cell.angle_gamma   90.00
#
_symmetry.space_group_name_H-M   'P 1'
#
loop_
_entity.id
_entity.type
_entity.pdbx_description
1 polymer ?
#
loop_
_entity_poly.entity_id
_entity_poly.type
_entity_poly.pdbx_seq_one_letter_code
_entity_poly.pdbx_strand_id
1 'polypeptide(L)'
;MLGNALTFLICLPVILNGFAADKQSVVLILTLGVVQLGIPYILFAIAIKYVSALDAIIYPSIEPIINPLLVYLIIGETMGPYSLIGGLLVLGGVLVRAIIQKPNKLIKPTS
;
A
#
# COMPACT_ATOMS: atom_id res chain seq x y z
N MET A 1 9.72 -10.62 -2.80
CA MET A 1 10.56 -11.15 -3.90
C MET A 1 9.72 -12.00 -4.86
N LEU A 2 9.06 -13.09 -4.41
CA LEU A 2 8.24 -13.96 -5.28
C LEU A 2 7.08 -13.20 -5.99
N GLY A 3 6.40 -12.30 -5.27
CA GLY A 3 5.32 -11.48 -5.84
C GLY A 3 5.79 -10.58 -6.99
N ASN A 4 6.93 -9.91 -6.86
CA ASN A 4 7.46 -9.03 -7.91
C ASN A 4 7.85 -9.82 -9.17
N ALA A 5 8.37 -11.03 -9.01
CA ALA A 5 8.68 -11.92 -10.13
C ALA A 5 7.41 -12.38 -10.88
N LEU A 6 6.35 -12.69 -10.14
CA LEU A 6 5.03 -12.99 -10.70
C LEU A 6 4.43 -11.79 -11.44
N THR A 7 4.48 -10.58 -10.84
CA THR A 7 4.03 -9.35 -11.51
C THR A 7 4.79 -9.10 -12.80
N PHE A 8 6.12 -9.31 -12.80
CA PHE A 8 6.94 -9.18 -14.00
C PHE A 8 6.51 -10.15 -15.11
N LEU A 9 6.31 -11.44 -14.78
CA LEU A 9 5.86 -12.45 -15.75
C LEU A 9 4.47 -12.15 -16.34
N ILE A 10 3.54 -11.65 -15.51
CA ILE A 10 2.17 -11.34 -15.94
C ILE A 10 2.14 -10.07 -16.80
N CYS A 11 2.96 -9.06 -16.49
CA CYS A 11 3.01 -7.82 -17.27
C CYS A 11 3.84 -7.94 -18.56
N LEU A 12 4.78 -8.91 -18.65
CA LEU A 12 5.62 -9.12 -19.82
C LEU A 12 4.85 -9.23 -21.15
N PRO A 13 3.78 -10.05 -21.30
CA PRO A 13 3.03 -10.12 -22.55
C PRO A 13 2.27 -8.82 -22.89
N VAL A 14 1.88 -8.03 -21.90
CA VAL A 14 1.21 -6.72 -22.09
C VAL A 14 2.20 -5.68 -22.59
N ILE A 15 3.43 -5.70 -22.07
CA ILE A 15 4.52 -4.81 -22.51
C ILE A 15 4.86 -5.08 -23.99
N LEU A 16 4.94 -6.37 -24.37
CA LEU A 16 5.32 -6.79 -25.72
C LEU A 16 4.25 -6.52 -26.79
N ASN A 17 2.96 -6.43 -26.42
CA ASN A 17 1.84 -6.33 -27.38
C ASN A 17 1.22 -4.93 -27.52
N GLY A 18 1.67 -3.91 -26.79
CA GLY A 18 1.03 -2.61 -26.87
C GLY A 18 1.68 -1.46 -26.11
N PHE A 19 2.88 -1.64 -25.57
CA PHE A 19 3.56 -0.56 -24.87
C PHE A 19 4.21 0.39 -25.87
N ALA A 20 3.49 1.44 -26.27
CA ALA A 20 4.10 2.60 -26.88
C ALA A 20 5.00 3.23 -25.81
N ALA A 21 6.31 2.97 -25.90
CA ALA A 21 7.34 3.52 -25.03
C ALA A 21 7.50 5.03 -25.30
N ASP A 22 6.44 5.78 -25.02
CA ASP A 22 6.45 7.21 -25.07
C ASP A 22 7.33 7.76 -23.94
N LYS A 23 8.03 8.87 -24.22
CA LYS A 23 8.98 9.45 -23.26
C LYS A 23 8.29 9.82 -21.95
N GLN A 24 7.02 10.25 -22.00
CA GLN A 24 6.26 10.60 -20.80
C GLN A 24 5.99 9.37 -19.93
N SER A 25 5.63 8.25 -20.55
CA SER A 25 5.37 6.98 -19.85
C SER A 25 6.63 6.43 -19.17
N VAL A 26 7.79 6.51 -19.82
CA VAL A 26 9.07 6.07 -19.24
C VAL A 26 9.46 6.92 -18.04
N VAL A 27 9.31 8.24 -18.15
CA VAL A 27 9.59 9.17 -17.03
C VAL A 27 8.66 8.89 -15.85
N LEU A 28 7.35 8.73 -16.09
CA LEU A 28 6.39 8.41 -15.03
C LEU A 28 6.70 7.08 -14.33
N ILE A 29 7.04 6.03 -15.08
CA ILE A 29 7.40 4.73 -14.51
C ILE A 29 8.67 4.84 -13.65
N LEU A 30 9.68 5.56 -14.12
CA LEU A 30 10.91 5.78 -13.35
C LEU A 30 10.63 6.58 -12.07
N THR A 31 9.84 7.66 -12.15
CA THR A 31 9.49 8.47 -10.99
C THR A 31 8.69 7.65 -9.96
N LEU A 32 7.66 6.92 -10.38
CA LEU A 32 6.86 6.07 -9.47
C LEU A 32 7.71 4.92 -8.91
N GLY A 33 8.53 4.28 -9.74
CA GLY A 33 9.40 3.19 -9.32
C GLY A 33 10.45 3.62 -8.29
N VAL A 34 11.12 4.76 -8.50
CA VAL A 34 12.17 5.23 -7.60
C VAL A 34 11.59 5.93 -6.37
N VAL A 35 10.72 6.91 -6.56
CA VAL A 35 10.24 7.77 -5.48
C VAL A 35 9.18 7.06 -4.63
N GLN A 36 8.26 6.33 -5.27
CA GLN A 36 7.13 5.74 -4.57
C GLN A 36 7.37 4.29 -4.12
N LEU A 37 8.25 3.53 -4.79
CA LEU A 37 8.59 2.16 -4.38
C LEU A 37 10.01 2.03 -3.82
N GLY A 38 11.01 2.60 -4.49
CA GLY A 38 12.42 2.48 -4.11
C GLY A 38 12.75 3.12 -2.77
N ILE A 39 12.40 4.40 -2.57
CA ILE A 39 12.67 5.13 -1.33
C ILE A 39 11.97 4.47 -0.12
N PRO A 40 10.66 4.14 -0.17
CA PRO A 40 10.00 3.46 0.95
C PRO A 40 10.60 2.10 1.26
N TYR A 41 11.06 1.36 0.25
CA TYR A 41 11.69 0.04 0.47
C TYR A 41 13.02 0.17 1.22
N ILE A 42 13.83 1.19 0.90
CA ILE A 42 15.07 1.47 1.62
C ILE A 42 14.77 1.91 3.06
N LEU A 43 13.82 2.83 3.23
CA LEU A 43 13.38 3.27 4.56
C LEU A 43 12.84 2.12 5.38
N PHE A 44 12.07 1.21 4.78
CA PHE A 44 11.53 0.01 5.43
C PHE A 44 12.65 -0.96 5.83
N ALA A 45 13.62 -1.21 4.94
CA ALA A 45 14.77 -2.06 5.24
C ALA A 45 15.63 -1.51 6.39
N ILE A 46 15.70 -0.18 6.53
CA ILE A 46 16.34 0.48 7.66
C ILE A 46 15.45 0.36 8.91
N ALA A 47 14.16 0.69 8.80
CA ALA A 47 13.20 0.72 9.91
C ALA A 47 13.01 -0.65 10.57
N ILE A 48 13.05 -1.75 9.81
CA ILE A 48 12.99 -3.11 10.38
C ILE A 48 14.09 -3.37 11.42
N LYS A 49 15.25 -2.71 11.30
CA LYS A 49 16.35 -2.87 12.28
C LYS A 49 16.11 -2.10 13.58
N TYR A 50 15.20 -1.12 13.57
CA TYR A 50 14.94 -0.20 14.69
C TYR A 50 13.54 -0.36 15.30
N VAL A 51 12.60 -1.01 14.60
CA VAL A 51 11.21 -1.13 15.02
C VAL A 51 10.93 -2.54 15.55
N SER A 52 10.55 -2.61 16.83
CA SER A 52 10.04 -3.82 17.49
C SER A 52 8.76 -4.29 16.81
N ALA A 53 8.59 -5.61 16.63
CA ALA A 53 7.52 -6.25 15.84
C ALA A 53 6.07 -5.82 16.19
N LEU A 54 5.85 -5.15 17.32
CA LEU A 54 4.56 -4.62 17.76
C LEU A 54 4.09 -3.40 16.95
N ASP A 55 4.96 -2.42 16.66
CA ASP A 55 4.57 -1.23 15.88
C ASP A 55 4.36 -1.58 14.39
N ALA A 56 5.09 -2.59 13.91
CA ALA A 56 4.96 -3.13 12.55
C ALA A 56 3.59 -3.77 12.26
N ILE A 57 2.82 -4.16 13.28
CA ILE A 57 1.46 -4.70 13.12
C ILE A 57 0.41 -3.58 13.04
N ILE A 58 0.68 -2.42 13.65
CA ILE A 58 -0.22 -1.27 13.66
C ILE A 58 -0.16 -0.52 12.32
N TYR A 59 1.02 -0.42 11.73
CA TYR A 59 1.26 0.33 10.47
C TYR A 59 0.39 -0.13 9.28
N PRO A 60 0.27 -1.44 8.96
CA PRO A 60 -0.57 -1.93 7.86
C PRO A 60 -2.07 -1.74 8.11
N SER A 61 -2.45 -1.44 9.35
CA SER A 61 -3.84 -1.17 9.73
C SER A 61 -4.21 0.30 9.50
N ILE A 62 -3.23 1.19 9.60
CA ILE A 62 -3.37 2.63 9.41
C ILE A 62 -3.26 3.02 7.93
N GLU A 63 -2.37 2.35 7.19
CA GLU A 63 -2.11 2.60 5.77
C GLU A 63 -3.38 2.62 4.87
N PRO A 64 -4.34 1.69 5.02
CA PRO A 64 -5.57 1.71 4.23
C PRO A 64 -6.48 2.89 4.54
N ILE A 65 -6.38 3.49 5.73
CA ILE A 65 -7.22 4.63 6.14
C ILE A 65 -6.59 5.94 5.67
N ILE A 66 -5.27 6.06 5.82
CA ILE A 66 -4.49 7.25 5.46
C ILE A 66 -4.57 7.55 3.96
N ASN A 67 -4.46 6.53 3.10
CA ASN A 67 -4.44 6.73 1.65
C ASN A 67 -5.72 7.39 1.07
N PRO A 68 -6.94 6.86 1.33
CA PRO A 68 -8.18 7.53 0.91
C PRO A 68 -8.36 8.92 1.51
N LEU A 69 -7.92 9.12 2.76
CA LEU A 69 -8.03 10.40 3.45
C LEU A 69 -7.12 11.47 2.83
N LEU A 70 -5.87 11.13 2.46
CA LEU A 70 -4.98 12.04 1.75
C LEU A 70 -5.51 12.37 0.36
N VAL A 71 -6.03 11.39 -0.38
CA VAL A 71 -6.63 11.64 -1.70
C VAL A 71 -7.79 12.61 -1.60
N TYR A 72 -8.67 12.44 -0.60
CA TYR A 72 -9.78 13.37 -0.34
C TYR A 72 -9.30 14.79 -0.03
N LEU A 73 -8.27 14.93 0.83
CA LEU A 73 -7.75 16.24 1.27
C LEU A 73 -6.92 16.96 0.21
N ILE A 74 -6.10 16.23 -0.56
CA ILE A 74 -5.11 16.82 -1.48
C ILE A 74 -5.72 17.10 -2.85
N ILE A 75 -6.52 16.17 -3.38
CA ILE A 75 -7.05 16.32 -4.75
C ILE A 75 -8.25 17.27 -4.76
N GLY A 76 -9.02 17.36 -3.66
CA GLY A 76 -10.10 18.34 -3.50
C GLY A 76 -11.24 18.25 -4.52
N GLU A 77 -11.13 17.37 -5.51
CA GLU A 77 -12.17 17.07 -6.47
C GLU A 77 -13.32 16.36 -5.76
N THR A 78 -14.54 16.84 -5.98
CA THR A 78 -15.77 16.21 -5.50
C THR A 78 -15.70 14.72 -5.80
N MET A 79 -15.62 13.91 -4.73
CA MET A 79 -15.47 12.46 -4.85
C MET A 79 -16.48 11.93 -5.85
N GLY A 80 -16.00 11.53 -7.04
CA GLY A 80 -16.83 10.86 -8.01
C GLY A 80 -17.44 9.60 -7.37
N PRO A 81 -18.60 9.11 -7.85
CA PRO A 81 -19.31 7.99 -7.25
C PRO A 81 -18.41 6.74 -7.08
N TYR A 82 -17.44 6.54 -7.97
CA TYR A 82 -16.46 5.46 -7.88
C TYR A 82 -15.44 5.62 -6.74
N SER A 83 -15.02 6.84 -6.40
CA SER A 83 -14.13 7.11 -5.27
C SER A 83 -14.82 6.86 -3.93
N LEU A 84 -16.13 7.16 -3.85
CA LEU A 84 -16.98 6.86 -2.69
C LEU A 84 -17.10 5.35 -2.46
N ILE A 85 -17.36 4.58 -3.52
CA ILE A 85 -17.43 3.12 -3.45
C ILE A 85 -16.07 2.53 -3.05
N GLY A 86 -14.98 3.01 -3.63
CA GLY A 86 -13.62 2.60 -3.26
C GLY A 86 -13.31 2.90 -1.79
N GLY A 87 -13.65 4.09 -1.30
CA GLY A 87 -13.50 4.47 0.11
C GLY A 87 -14.33 3.58 1.05
N LEU A 88 -15.59 3.30 0.69
CA LEU A 88 -16.47 2.40 1.44
C LEU A 88 -15.92 0.97 1.51
N LEU A 89 -15.38 0.44 0.40
CA LEU A 89 -14.75 -0.88 0.38
C LEU A 89 -13.53 -0.96 1.30
N VAL A 90 -12.69 0.07 1.27
CA VAL A 90 -11.49 0.13 2.13
C VAL A 90 -11.88 0.23 3.61
N LEU A 91 -12.80 1.14 3.96
CA LEU A 91 -13.31 1.27 5.33
C LEU A 91 -13.99 -0.02 5.81
N GLY A 92 -14.80 -0.66 4.95
CA GLY A 92 -15.45 -1.94 5.25
C GLY A 92 -14.43 -3.06 5.48
N GLY A 93 -13.40 -3.16 4.64
CA GLY A 93 -12.32 -4.14 4.80
C GLY A 93 -11.54 -3.94 6.11
N VAL A 94 -11.24 -2.69 6.48
CA VAL A 94 -10.59 -2.38 7.76
C VAL A 94 -11.48 -2.73 8.95
N LEU A 95 -12.77 -2.41 8.90
CA LEU A 95 -13.73 -2.76 9.96
C LEU A 95 -13.85 -4.28 10.13
N VAL A 96 -13.98 -5.02 9.04
CA VAL A 96 -14.01 -6.49 9.06
C VAL A 96 -12.72 -7.05 9.63
N ARG A 97 -11.56 -6.54 9.20
CA ARG A 97 -10.26 -6.94 9.74
C ARG A 97 -10.14 -6.62 11.23
N ALA A 98 -10.61 -5.45 11.69
CA ALA A 98 -10.59 -5.07 13.09
C ALA A 98 -11.48 -5.97 13.96
N ILE A 99 -12.63 -6.41 13.43
CA ILE A 99 -13.53 -7.36 14.11
C ILE A 99 -12.89 -8.77 14.15
N ILE A 100 -12.23 -9.20 13.08
CA ILE A 100 -11.58 -10.52 12.97
C ILE A 100 -10.29 -10.56 13.79
N GLN A 101 -9.53 -9.46 13.86
CA GLN A 101 -8.39 -9.30 14.77
C GLN A 101 -8.90 -9.16 16.21
N LYS A 102 -9.32 -10.29 16.79
CA LYS A 102 -9.45 -10.40 18.24
C LYS A 102 -8.14 -9.94 18.88
N PRO A 103 -8.17 -9.02 19.87
CA PRO A 103 -6.98 -8.67 20.61
C PRO A 103 -6.44 -9.96 21.24
N ASN A 104 -5.26 -10.41 20.80
CA ASN A 104 -4.59 -11.53 21.43
C ASN A 104 -4.08 -11.06 22.80
N LYS A 105 -4.99 -11.11 23.78
CA LYS A 105 -4.78 -10.74 25.17
C LYS A 105 -3.98 -11.85 25.84
N LEU A 106 -2.69 -11.99 25.51
CA LEU A 106 -1.79 -12.96 26.14
C LEU A 106 -0.38 -12.39 26.33
N ILE A 107 -0.25 -11.43 27.23
CA ILE A 107 0.95 -11.34 28.08
C ILE A 107 0.45 -11.15 29.51
N LYS A 108 0.31 -12.26 30.23
CA LYS A 108 0.15 -12.28 31.69
C LYS A 108 1.47 -11.80 32.30
N PRO A 109 1.49 -10.90 33.30
CA PRO A 109 2.70 -10.64 34.05
C PRO A 109 2.98 -11.85 34.94
N THR A 110 4.19 -12.41 34.86
CA THR A 110 4.70 -13.31 35.90
C THR A 110 5.89 -12.65 36.56
N SER A 111 5.70 -12.48 37.86
CA SER A 111 6.57 -11.96 38.91
C SER A 111 7.95 -12.61 38.99
#